data_AF-A0A6L4B1X4-F1
#
_entry.id   AF-A0A6L4B1X4-F1
#
_cell.length_a   1.000
_cell.length_b   1.000
_cell.length_c   1.000
_cell.angle_alpha   90.00
_cell.angle_beta   90.00
_cell.angle_gamma   90.00
#
_symmetry.space_group_name_H-M   'P 1'
#
loop_
_entity.id
_entity.type
_entity.pdbx_description
1 polymer ?
#
loop_
_entity_poly.entity_id
_entity_poly.type
_entity_poly.pdbx_seq_one_letter_code
_entity_poly.pdbx_strand_id
1 'polypeptide(L)'
;MSISPACGRQPARAPGLRCPLRPTCRRRRLSSPAILAQRPAAPGPARRAAHVGWGAMPAAAWSAAEARRFAAAHADPLVGLRIYSSRRLGADPGLVLHGGGNTSVKSTWADPLGATRPVLWVKGSGADLATIDARGFAPVDLEAARRLLALERMGDAAMLAELRRLRLDAEAPTPSVETLLHASLPFRFVDHTHADDALAILTARDATRRAEDLWGEDHLLVPWVMPGFDLARRVVDLWTRAVANGRRPIGLILLRHGVFSFADDARESCERMLAAVARARRARAPRLAVTRPERRRPA
;
A
#
# COMPACT_ATOMS: atom_id res chain seq x y z
N MET A 1 -24.25 19.31 -93.61
CA MET A 1 -22.80 19.15 -93.35
C MET A 1 -22.65 18.24 -92.13
N SER A 2 -21.80 17.23 -92.27
CA SER A 2 -21.36 16.23 -91.29
C SER A 2 -20.78 16.91 -90.01
N ILE A 3 -20.65 16.36 -88.80
CA ILE A 3 -20.12 15.06 -88.33
C ILE A 3 -20.60 14.82 -86.87
N SER A 4 -20.75 13.56 -86.46
CA SER A 4 -20.82 13.06 -85.07
C SER A 4 -19.61 13.49 -84.19
N PRO A 5 -19.62 13.23 -82.85
CA PRO A 5 -19.16 11.93 -82.38
C PRO A 5 -19.99 11.33 -81.25
N ALA A 6 -19.64 10.08 -80.95
CA ALA A 6 -20.44 9.07 -80.31
C ALA A 6 -20.15 8.88 -78.81
N CYS A 7 -21.06 8.10 -78.21
CA CYS A 7 -20.82 7.09 -77.18
C CYS A 7 -20.74 7.53 -75.70
N GLY A 8 -21.67 7.02 -74.89
CA GLY A 8 -21.55 7.00 -73.43
C GLY A 8 -22.90 6.85 -72.72
N ARG A 9 -23.20 5.66 -72.23
CA ARG A 9 -24.53 5.19 -71.76
C ARG A 9 -25.03 5.87 -70.47
N GLN A 10 -26.36 6.00 -70.39
CA GLN A 10 -27.16 6.30 -69.19
C GLN A 10 -27.50 5.01 -68.38
N PRO A 11 -28.16 5.11 -67.20
CA PRO A 11 -27.71 4.52 -65.93
C PRO A 11 -28.35 3.17 -65.58
N ALA A 12 -27.74 2.44 -64.64
CA ALA A 12 -28.39 1.31 -63.96
C ALA A 12 -28.31 1.48 -62.44
N ARG A 13 -29.49 1.59 -61.81
CA ARG A 13 -29.72 1.39 -60.38
C ARG A 13 -29.43 -0.06 -60.01
N ALA A 14 -28.79 -0.29 -58.86
CA ALA A 14 -28.70 -1.59 -58.22
C ALA A 14 -28.96 -1.47 -56.70
N PRO A 15 -29.43 -2.55 -56.05
CA PRO A 15 -30.38 -2.50 -54.94
C PRO A 15 -29.74 -2.58 -53.55
N GLY A 16 -30.59 -2.37 -52.53
CA GLY A 16 -30.22 -2.22 -51.13
C GLY A 16 -29.51 -3.40 -50.47
N LEU A 17 -28.62 -3.05 -49.55
CA LEU A 17 -28.06 -3.96 -48.55
C LEU A 17 -28.76 -3.71 -47.21
N ARG A 18 -29.59 -4.67 -46.81
CA ARG A 18 -30.14 -4.79 -45.46
C ARG A 18 -29.03 -5.22 -44.51
N CYS A 19 -28.89 -4.49 -43.41
CA CYS A 19 -28.10 -4.87 -42.24
C CYS A 19 -28.77 -6.05 -41.52
N PRO A 20 -28.10 -7.21 -41.32
CA PRO A 20 -28.65 -8.28 -40.50
C PRO A 20 -28.25 -8.08 -39.04
N LEU A 21 -29.08 -7.36 -38.28
CA LEU A 21 -29.06 -7.45 -36.82
C LEU A 21 -29.88 -8.68 -36.40
N ARG A 22 -29.21 -9.69 -35.84
CA ARG A 22 -29.81 -10.61 -34.87
C ARG A 22 -28.98 -10.63 -33.58
N PRO A 23 -29.62 -10.90 -32.42
CA PRO A 23 -29.18 -10.41 -31.13
C PRO A 23 -28.53 -11.53 -30.32
N THR A 24 -27.26 -11.39 -29.95
CA THR A 24 -26.67 -12.10 -28.80
C THR A 24 -25.56 -11.27 -28.17
N CYS A 25 -25.85 -10.02 -27.78
CA CYS A 25 -24.99 -9.33 -26.82
C CYS A 25 -25.29 -9.90 -25.43
N ARG A 26 -24.81 -11.12 -25.14
CA ARG A 26 -24.65 -11.57 -23.76
C ARG A 26 -23.59 -10.64 -23.16
N ARG A 27 -24.06 -9.63 -22.41
CA ARG A 27 -23.23 -8.88 -21.47
C ARG A 27 -22.49 -9.90 -20.60
N ARG A 28 -21.23 -10.20 -20.93
CA ARG A 28 -20.31 -10.74 -19.94
C ARG A 28 -20.23 -9.67 -18.86
N ARG A 29 -20.93 -9.89 -17.75
CA ARG A 29 -20.59 -9.21 -16.50
C ARG A 29 -19.13 -9.55 -16.27
N LEU A 30 -18.25 -8.56 -16.46
CA LEU A 30 -16.94 -8.59 -15.84
C LEU A 30 -17.22 -8.64 -14.34
N SER A 31 -17.25 -9.83 -13.78
CA SER A 31 -17.16 -10.01 -12.33
C SER A 31 -15.86 -9.36 -11.92
N SER A 32 -15.94 -8.14 -11.39
CA SER A 32 -14.80 -7.47 -10.77
C SER A 32 -14.21 -8.43 -9.76
N PRO A 33 -12.88 -8.66 -9.75
CA PRO A 33 -12.29 -9.41 -8.66
C PRO A 33 -12.66 -8.68 -7.37
N ALA A 34 -13.09 -9.45 -6.37
CA ALA A 34 -13.41 -8.92 -5.05
C ALA A 34 -12.14 -8.27 -4.48
N ILE A 35 -11.96 -6.98 -4.75
CA ILE A 35 -10.98 -6.12 -4.09
C ILE A 35 -11.26 -6.26 -2.60
N LEU A 36 -10.21 -6.50 -1.81
CA LEU A 36 -10.25 -6.79 -0.36
C LEU A 36 -11.37 -6.03 0.37
N ALA A 37 -12.57 -6.61 0.41
CA ALA A 37 -13.77 -5.97 0.96
C ALA A 37 -14.30 -6.86 2.08
N GLN A 38 -13.52 -6.97 3.14
CA GLN A 38 -13.99 -7.42 4.43
C GLN A 38 -13.41 -6.48 5.48
N ARG A 39 -14.24 -5.56 5.96
CA ARG A 39 -13.95 -4.80 7.18
C ARG A 39 -13.96 -5.80 8.34
N PRO A 40 -12.95 -5.85 9.23
CA PRO A 40 -13.11 -6.59 10.46
C PRO A 40 -14.29 -5.98 11.23
N ALA A 41 -15.13 -6.83 11.82
CA ALA A 41 -16.17 -6.39 12.75
C ALA A 41 -15.52 -5.60 13.90
N ALA A 42 -16.27 -4.65 14.46
CA ALA A 42 -15.84 -3.91 15.65
C ALA A 42 -15.31 -4.88 16.72
N PRO A 43 -14.21 -4.56 17.41
CA PRO A 43 -13.60 -5.48 18.35
C PRO A 43 -14.60 -5.80 19.47
N GLY A 44 -15.00 -7.07 19.58
CA GLY A 44 -15.61 -7.60 20.78
C GLY A 44 -14.65 -7.47 21.97
N PRO A 45 -15.13 -7.60 23.22
CA PRO A 45 -14.31 -7.36 24.41
C PRO A 45 -13.03 -8.19 24.33
N ALA A 46 -11.90 -7.50 24.26
CA ALA A 46 -10.60 -8.10 24.08
C ALA A 46 -10.36 -9.15 25.19
N ARG A 47 -10.21 -10.42 24.79
CA ARG A 47 -9.52 -11.38 25.65
C ARG A 47 -8.13 -10.81 25.87
N ARG A 48 -7.77 -10.55 27.13
CA ARG A 48 -6.47 -10.00 27.54
C ARG A 48 -5.37 -10.89 26.99
N ALA A 49 -4.83 -10.53 25.84
CA ALA A 49 -3.50 -10.95 25.44
C ALA A 49 -2.56 -10.39 26.49
N ALA A 50 -1.76 -11.26 27.10
CA ALA A 50 -0.80 -10.87 28.11
C ALA A 50 0.03 -9.69 27.58
N HIS A 51 0.02 -8.57 28.31
CA HIS A 51 0.90 -7.44 28.05
C HIS A 51 2.35 -7.91 28.20
N VAL A 52 2.96 -8.33 27.09
CA VAL A 52 4.42 -8.45 27.00
C VAL A 52 4.94 -7.02 26.91
N GLY A 53 5.59 -6.55 27.97
CA GLY A 53 6.17 -5.21 28.04
C GLY A 53 7.12 -4.97 26.87
N TRP A 54 6.78 -3.99 26.02
CA TRP A 54 7.54 -3.64 24.83
C TRP A 54 8.76 -2.79 25.23
N GLY A 55 9.85 -3.46 25.62
CA GLY A 55 11.15 -2.80 25.77
C GLY A 55 11.77 -2.51 24.41
N ALA A 56 11.74 -1.25 23.97
CA ALA A 56 12.51 -0.73 22.83
C ALA A 56 12.88 0.74 23.09
N MET A 57 14.15 1.11 22.97
CA MET A 57 14.59 2.51 22.96
C MET A 57 14.08 3.17 21.67
N PRO A 58 13.18 4.18 21.70
CA PRO A 58 12.30 4.42 20.56
C PRO A 58 12.58 5.74 19.83
N ALA A 59 12.15 5.82 18.57
CA ALA A 59 11.64 7.09 18.03
C ALA A 59 10.70 7.71 19.09
N ALA A 60 10.89 9.01 19.42
CA ALA A 60 10.24 9.71 20.55
C ALA A 60 8.78 9.27 20.73
N ALA A 61 8.28 9.02 21.94
CA ALA A 61 6.91 8.50 22.20
C ALA A 61 5.78 9.28 21.49
N TRP A 62 4.63 8.65 21.24
CA TRP A 62 3.51 9.33 20.56
C TRP A 62 2.99 10.51 21.39
N SER A 63 3.07 11.72 20.83
CA SER A 63 2.57 12.93 21.46
C SER A 63 1.14 13.21 21.00
N ALA A 64 0.17 12.96 21.89
CA ALA A 64 -1.24 13.24 21.61
C ALA A 64 -1.49 14.73 21.36
N ALA A 65 -0.74 15.62 22.01
CA ALA A 65 -0.86 17.06 21.82
C ALA A 65 -0.39 17.49 20.42
N GLU A 66 0.76 16.98 19.96
CA GLU A 66 1.25 17.27 18.62
C GLU A 66 0.35 16.66 17.54
N ALA A 67 -0.08 15.40 17.71
CA ALA A 67 -1.00 14.76 16.79
C ALA A 67 -2.30 15.58 16.61
N ARG A 68 -2.88 16.10 17.70
CA ARG A 68 -4.02 17.01 17.65
C ARG A 68 -3.71 18.32 16.93
N ARG A 69 -2.54 18.92 17.17
CA ARG A 69 -2.10 20.14 16.48
C ARG A 69 -1.99 19.92 14.97
N PHE A 70 -1.38 18.81 14.54
CA PHE A 70 -1.29 18.47 13.12
C PHE A 70 -2.66 18.21 12.50
N ALA A 71 -3.54 17.48 13.19
CA ALA A 71 -4.90 17.23 12.72
C ALA A 71 -5.70 18.54 12.54
N ALA A 72 -5.59 19.48 13.48
CA ALA A 72 -6.29 20.76 13.43
C ALA A 72 -5.70 21.76 12.41
N ALA A 73 -4.43 21.61 12.03
CA ALA A 73 -3.74 22.51 11.12
C ALA A 73 -4.02 22.23 9.62
N HIS A 74 -4.78 21.18 9.29
CA HIS A 74 -5.04 20.75 7.92
C HIS A 74 -6.54 20.64 7.67
N ALA A 75 -6.95 20.94 6.43
CA ALA A 75 -8.36 20.85 6.01
C ALA A 75 -8.94 19.44 6.21
N ASP A 76 -8.12 18.41 5.97
CA ASP A 76 -8.43 17.03 6.31
C ASP A 76 -7.60 16.59 7.54
N PRO A 77 -8.24 16.35 8.70
CA PRO A 77 -7.56 15.90 9.91
C PRO A 77 -6.77 14.60 9.72
N LEU A 78 -7.22 13.71 8.83
CA LEU A 78 -6.55 12.44 8.56
C LEU A 78 -5.23 12.65 7.82
N VAL A 79 -5.17 13.62 6.91
CA VAL A 79 -3.92 14.03 6.24
C VAL A 79 -2.96 14.65 7.25
N GLY A 80 -3.45 15.49 8.16
CA GLY A 80 -2.65 16.04 9.26
C GLY A 80 -2.03 14.95 10.14
N LEU A 81 -2.83 13.98 10.58
CA LEU A 81 -2.33 12.81 11.34
C LEU A 81 -1.32 11.98 10.55
N ARG A 82 -1.56 11.82 9.24
CA ARG A 82 -0.63 11.09 8.37
C ARG A 82 0.71 11.78 8.29
N ILE A 83 0.75 13.09 8.07
CA ILE A 83 1.98 13.89 8.09
C ILE A 83 2.73 13.68 9.42
N TYR A 84 2.05 13.78 10.56
CA TYR A 84 2.66 13.56 11.87
C TYR A 84 3.27 12.16 11.99
N SER A 85 2.51 11.12 11.63
CA SER A 85 2.99 9.72 11.70
C SER A 85 4.14 9.44 10.73
N SER A 86 4.13 10.05 9.53
CA SER A 86 5.21 9.93 8.55
C SER A 86 6.51 10.55 9.06
N ARG A 87 6.45 11.76 9.63
CA ARG A 87 7.62 12.44 10.21
C ARG A 87 8.22 11.66 11.37
N ARG A 88 7.38 11.05 12.18
CA ARG A 88 7.81 10.17 13.28
C ARG A 88 8.60 8.95 12.76
N LEU A 89 8.14 8.31 11.68
CA LEU A 89 8.86 7.20 11.05
C LEU A 89 10.15 7.69 10.38
N GLY A 90 10.10 8.82 9.67
CA GLY A 90 11.26 9.41 8.99
C GLY A 90 12.33 9.98 9.92
N ALA A 91 11.99 10.26 11.19
CA ALA A 91 12.95 10.76 12.19
C ALA A 91 14.01 9.72 12.60
N ASP A 92 13.78 8.42 12.34
CA ASP A 92 14.79 7.37 12.52
C ASP A 92 15.34 6.94 11.15
N PRO A 93 16.59 7.32 10.79
CA PRO A 93 17.22 6.92 9.54
C PRO A 93 17.32 5.40 9.35
N GLY A 94 17.34 4.62 10.44
CA GLY A 94 17.36 3.16 10.39
C GLY A 94 16.00 2.54 10.02
N LEU A 95 14.92 3.33 10.03
CA LEU A 95 13.61 2.93 9.50
C LEU A 95 13.46 3.30 8.02
N VAL A 96 13.87 4.50 7.65
CA VAL A 96 13.61 5.07 6.33
C VAL A 96 14.95 5.39 5.63
N LEU A 97 15.43 4.46 4.84
CA LEU A 97 16.70 4.59 4.13
C LEU A 97 16.59 5.50 2.90
N HIS A 98 17.44 6.54 2.85
CA HIS A 98 17.72 7.35 1.65
C HIS A 98 16.48 7.84 0.87
N GLY A 99 15.42 8.26 1.57
CA GLY A 99 14.17 8.71 0.94
C GLY A 99 13.29 7.58 0.39
N GLY A 100 13.63 6.32 0.67
CA GLY A 100 12.80 5.13 0.49
C GLY A 100 11.60 5.11 1.45
N GLY A 101 10.89 3.98 1.48
CA GLY A 101 9.62 3.85 2.20
C GLY A 101 8.52 4.81 1.71
N ASN A 102 7.29 4.49 2.05
CA ASN A 102 6.15 5.34 1.74
C ASN A 102 5.00 5.13 2.72
N THR A 103 4.15 6.13 2.80
CA THR A 103 3.02 6.15 3.71
C THR A 103 1.81 6.63 2.94
N SER A 104 0.63 6.16 3.34
CA SER A 104 -0.62 6.67 2.79
C SER A 104 -1.74 6.75 3.81
N VAL A 105 -2.74 7.57 3.49
CA VAL A 105 -4.01 7.62 4.20
C VAL A 105 -5.17 7.64 3.22
N LYS A 106 -6.20 6.85 3.51
CA LYS A 106 -7.47 6.87 2.78
C LYS A 106 -8.42 7.88 3.41
N SER A 107 -9.01 8.73 2.62
CA SER A 107 -9.96 9.76 3.06
C SER A 107 -11.02 10.04 1.98
N THR A 108 -11.69 11.18 2.08
CA THR A 108 -12.69 11.67 1.14
C THR A 108 -12.17 12.94 0.48
N TRP A 109 -12.23 12.99 -0.85
CA TRP A 109 -11.97 14.18 -1.65
C TRP A 109 -13.30 14.84 -2.03
N ALA A 110 -13.40 16.15 -1.87
CA ALA A 110 -14.52 16.95 -2.39
C ALA A 110 -14.04 17.78 -3.58
N ASP A 111 -14.75 17.72 -4.70
CA ASP A 111 -14.47 18.59 -5.84
C ASP A 111 -15.13 19.98 -5.68
N PRO A 112 -14.80 20.97 -6.53
CA PRO A 112 -15.35 22.32 -6.42
C PRO A 112 -16.88 22.41 -6.54
N LEU A 113 -17.53 21.36 -7.04
CA LEU A 113 -18.99 21.28 -7.16
C LEU A 113 -19.62 20.58 -5.94
N GLY A 114 -18.82 20.18 -4.96
CA GLY A 114 -19.24 19.53 -3.71
C GLY A 114 -19.43 18.02 -3.83
N ALA A 115 -19.15 17.40 -4.99
CA ALA A 115 -19.24 15.96 -5.11
C ALA A 115 -18.04 15.28 -4.43
N THR A 116 -18.32 14.24 -3.65
CA THR A 116 -17.31 13.54 -2.85
C THR A 116 -16.94 12.19 -3.44
N ARG A 117 -15.65 11.82 -3.38
CA ARG A 117 -15.15 10.50 -3.79
C ARG A 117 -14.05 9.98 -2.87
N PRO A 118 -13.85 8.65 -2.74
CA PRO A 118 -12.74 8.11 -1.96
C PRO A 118 -11.38 8.48 -2.57
N VAL A 119 -10.45 8.95 -1.74
CA VAL A 119 -9.10 9.33 -2.14
C VAL A 119 -8.06 8.59 -1.33
N LEU A 120 -6.94 8.28 -1.97
CA LEU A 120 -5.72 7.80 -1.35
C LEU A 120 -4.68 8.91 -1.42
N TRP A 121 -4.35 9.50 -0.28
CA TRP A 121 -3.19 10.38 -0.15
C TRP A 121 -1.96 9.51 0.07
N VAL A 122 -1.11 9.38 -0.94
CA VAL A 122 0.10 8.54 -0.89
C VAL A 122 1.33 9.39 -1.10
N LYS A 123 2.42 9.09 -0.40
CA LYS A 123 3.70 9.79 -0.61
C LYS A 123 4.05 9.84 -2.11
N GLY A 124 4.39 11.04 -2.57
CA GLY A 124 4.92 11.27 -3.90
C GLY A 124 6.43 11.02 -3.97
N SER A 125 6.90 10.75 -5.19
CA SER A 125 8.33 10.64 -5.49
C SER A 125 9.08 11.93 -5.14
N GLY A 126 10.24 11.80 -4.50
CA GLY A 126 11.10 12.92 -4.11
C GLY A 126 10.79 13.53 -2.74
N ALA A 127 9.68 13.15 -2.08
CA ALA A 127 9.39 13.62 -0.72
C ALA A 127 10.12 12.80 0.34
N ASP A 128 10.73 13.46 1.31
CA ASP A 128 11.33 12.82 2.49
C ASP A 128 10.28 12.69 3.61
N LEU A 129 10.11 11.49 4.17
CA LEU A 129 9.15 11.27 5.26
C LEU A 129 9.47 12.10 6.50
N ALA A 130 10.75 12.37 6.79
CA ALA A 130 11.17 13.13 7.97
C ALA A 130 10.64 14.58 7.96
N THR A 131 10.44 15.16 6.77
CA THR A 131 10.06 16.56 6.58
C THR A 131 8.75 16.73 5.81
N ILE A 132 8.13 15.62 5.37
CA ILE A 132 6.95 15.62 4.49
C ILE A 132 5.85 16.56 4.98
N ASP A 133 5.21 17.27 4.08
CA ASP A 133 4.02 18.08 4.32
C ASP A 133 2.88 17.61 3.41
N ALA A 134 1.76 18.35 3.37
CA ALA A 134 0.63 18.00 2.53
C ALA A 134 0.97 17.93 1.02
N ARG A 135 1.91 18.76 0.53
CA ARG A 135 2.34 18.79 -0.88
C ARG A 135 3.20 17.58 -1.24
N GLY A 136 3.80 16.94 -0.25
CA GLY A 136 4.52 15.67 -0.42
C GLY A 136 3.61 14.46 -0.69
N PHE A 137 2.28 14.60 -0.58
CA PHE A 137 1.33 13.54 -0.88
C PHE A 137 0.63 13.79 -2.23
N ALA A 138 0.50 12.73 -3.02
CA ALA A 138 -0.33 12.70 -4.21
C ALA A 138 -1.75 12.19 -3.85
N PRO A 139 -2.81 12.99 -4.07
CA PRO A 139 -4.19 12.52 -3.94
C PRO A 139 -4.57 11.70 -5.18
N VAL A 140 -4.76 10.40 -5.03
CA VAL A 140 -5.13 9.46 -6.10
C VAL A 140 -6.55 8.97 -5.90
N ASP A 141 -7.34 8.90 -6.98
CA ASP A 141 -8.68 8.28 -6.97
C ASP A 141 -8.58 6.81 -6.52
N LEU A 142 -9.05 6.54 -5.29
CA LEU A 142 -8.84 5.25 -4.64
C LEU A 142 -9.63 4.14 -5.34
N GLU A 143 -10.85 4.42 -5.80
CA GLU A 143 -11.66 3.42 -6.49
C GLU A 143 -11.08 3.08 -7.86
N ALA A 144 -10.64 4.10 -8.61
CA ALA A 144 -10.00 3.88 -9.89
C ALA A 144 -8.69 3.10 -9.75
N ALA A 145 -7.86 3.43 -8.75
CA ALA A 145 -6.63 2.69 -8.48
C ALA A 145 -6.92 1.21 -8.16
N ARG A 146 -7.95 0.95 -7.35
CA ARG A 146 -8.39 -0.42 -7.04
C ARG A 146 -8.88 -1.19 -8.27
N ARG A 147 -9.57 -0.53 -9.21
CA ARG A 147 -10.01 -1.16 -10.47
C ARG A 147 -8.83 -1.63 -11.33
N LEU A 148 -7.67 -0.96 -11.29
CA LEU A 148 -6.48 -1.38 -12.03
C LEU A 148 -6.01 -2.79 -11.62
N LEU A 149 -6.21 -3.19 -10.35
CA LEU A 149 -5.86 -4.52 -9.85
C LEU A 149 -6.68 -5.66 -10.49
N ALA A 150 -7.76 -5.34 -11.22
CA ALA A 150 -8.51 -6.32 -11.96
C ALA A 150 -7.77 -6.84 -13.21
N LEU A 151 -6.80 -6.08 -13.71
CA LEU A 151 -5.99 -6.47 -14.87
C LEU A 151 -5.01 -7.56 -14.48
N GLU A 152 -4.82 -8.56 -15.34
CA GLU A 152 -3.92 -9.68 -15.05
C GLU A 152 -2.45 -9.26 -14.95
N ARG A 153 -2.04 -8.34 -15.83
CA ARG A 153 -0.67 -7.84 -15.93
C ARG A 153 -0.66 -6.38 -16.35
N MET A 154 0.33 -5.63 -15.87
CA MET A 154 0.59 -4.26 -16.28
C MET A 154 2.09 -3.99 -16.15
N GLY A 155 2.72 -3.42 -17.18
CA GLY A 155 4.12 -3.01 -17.10
C GLY A 155 4.28 -1.72 -16.30
N ASP A 156 5.43 -1.53 -15.66
CA ASP A 156 5.70 -0.42 -14.73
C ASP A 156 5.47 0.96 -15.35
N ALA A 157 5.89 1.17 -16.61
CA ALA A 157 5.69 2.43 -17.31
C ALA A 157 4.20 2.75 -17.52
N ALA A 158 3.40 1.74 -17.88
CA ALA A 158 1.95 1.87 -18.04
C ALA A 158 1.26 2.10 -16.69
N MET A 159 1.69 1.38 -15.65
CA MET A 159 1.19 1.59 -14.28
C MET A 159 1.44 3.02 -13.82
N LEU A 160 2.67 3.53 -13.99
CA LEU A 160 3.00 4.88 -13.57
C LEU A 160 2.23 5.93 -14.36
N ALA A 161 2.02 5.72 -15.67
CA ALA A 161 1.19 6.59 -16.49
C ALA A 161 -0.27 6.63 -16.00
N GLU A 162 -0.87 5.47 -15.70
CA GLU A 162 -2.22 5.41 -15.15
C GLU A 162 -2.29 6.06 -13.76
N LEU A 163 -1.35 5.79 -12.86
CA LEU A 163 -1.34 6.41 -11.54
C LEU A 163 -1.23 7.95 -11.62
N ARG A 164 -0.48 8.49 -12.58
CA ARG A 164 -0.45 9.93 -12.84
C ARG A 164 -1.80 10.46 -13.34
N ARG A 165 -2.46 9.73 -14.24
CA ARG A 165 -3.80 10.07 -14.76
C ARG A 165 -4.88 10.03 -13.68
N LEU A 166 -4.70 9.19 -12.66
CA LEU A 166 -5.64 9.04 -11.54
C LEU A 166 -5.44 10.06 -10.41
N ARG A 167 -4.50 11.00 -10.52
CA ARG A 167 -4.37 12.09 -9.56
C ARG A 167 -5.59 13.01 -9.62
N LEU A 168 -6.05 13.46 -8.45
CA LEU A 168 -7.13 14.44 -8.31
C LEU A 168 -6.61 15.88 -8.35
N ASP A 169 -5.30 16.06 -8.18
CA ASP A 169 -4.60 17.33 -8.30
C ASP A 169 -3.50 17.20 -9.37
N ALA A 170 -3.55 18.08 -10.37
CA ALA A 170 -2.62 18.08 -11.49
C ALA A 170 -1.19 18.46 -11.04
N GLU A 171 -1.08 19.37 -10.06
CA GLU A 171 0.17 19.92 -9.54
C GLU A 171 0.82 19.01 -8.48
N ALA A 172 0.07 18.01 -8.01
CA ALA A 172 0.59 17.04 -7.05
C ALA A 172 1.73 16.19 -7.62
N PRO A 173 2.66 15.73 -6.76
CA PRO A 173 3.80 14.94 -7.19
C PRO A 173 3.38 13.63 -7.85
N THR A 174 4.31 13.00 -8.59
CA THR A 174 4.08 11.64 -9.09
C THR A 174 3.91 10.68 -7.89
N PRO A 175 2.82 9.89 -7.82
CA PRO A 175 2.60 8.96 -6.71
C PRO A 175 3.63 7.82 -6.68
N SER A 176 3.87 7.24 -5.50
CA SER A 176 4.73 6.05 -5.34
C SER A 176 4.34 4.92 -6.30
N VAL A 177 5.33 4.16 -6.79
CA VAL A 177 5.09 2.95 -7.59
C VAL A 177 4.34 1.85 -6.82
N GLU A 178 4.33 1.92 -5.49
CA GLU A 178 3.62 0.98 -4.61
C GLU A 178 2.19 1.42 -4.28
N THR A 179 1.68 2.49 -4.91
CA THR A 179 0.34 3.04 -4.68
C THR A 179 -0.76 1.98 -4.77
N LEU A 180 -0.65 1.04 -5.70
CA LEU A 180 -1.65 -0.04 -5.85
C LEU A 180 -1.68 -0.99 -4.65
N LEU A 181 -0.54 -1.25 -4.02
CA LEU A 181 -0.47 -2.04 -2.79
C LEU A 181 -1.11 -1.28 -1.62
N HIS A 182 -0.86 0.02 -1.49
CA HIS A 182 -1.55 0.86 -0.50
C HIS A 182 -3.07 0.90 -0.74
N ALA A 183 -3.50 0.97 -2.00
CA ALA A 183 -4.91 1.01 -2.38
C ALA A 183 -5.63 -0.31 -2.11
N SER A 184 -4.94 -1.44 -2.27
CA SER A 184 -5.53 -2.78 -2.10
C SER A 184 -5.87 -3.08 -0.64
N LEU A 185 -5.04 -2.63 0.30
CA LEU A 185 -5.22 -2.92 1.73
C LEU A 185 -6.46 -2.23 2.31
N PRO A 186 -7.31 -2.94 3.07
CA PRO A 186 -8.60 -2.42 3.56
C PRO A 186 -8.50 -1.59 4.84
N PHE A 187 -7.41 -0.85 5.02
CA PHE A 187 -7.14 -0.05 6.22
C PHE A 187 -6.92 1.41 5.86
N ARG A 188 -7.35 2.32 6.73
CA ARG A 188 -7.23 3.75 6.51
C ARG A 188 -5.78 4.20 6.36
N PHE A 189 -4.91 3.77 7.26
CA PHE A 189 -3.52 4.16 7.35
C PHE A 189 -2.63 2.99 6.97
N VAL A 190 -1.69 3.21 6.06
CA VAL A 190 -0.74 2.18 5.59
C VAL A 190 0.67 2.77 5.57
N ASP A 191 1.57 2.10 6.27
CA ASP A 191 2.98 2.46 6.37
C ASP A 191 3.84 1.40 5.70
N HIS A 192 4.88 1.84 5.01
CA HIS A 192 5.89 0.98 4.42
C HIS A 192 7.28 1.55 4.68
N THR A 193 8.17 0.69 5.19
CA THR A 193 9.56 1.06 5.45
C THR A 193 10.52 0.00 4.90
N HIS A 194 11.74 0.45 4.64
CA HIS A 194 12.90 -0.37 4.28
C HIS A 194 13.87 -0.43 5.47
N ALA A 195 13.34 -0.73 6.66
CA ALA A 195 14.12 -0.65 7.89
C ALA A 195 15.35 -1.58 7.88
N ASP A 196 16.51 -1.05 8.24
CA ASP A 196 17.80 -1.75 8.22
C ASP A 196 17.77 -3.08 8.98
N ASP A 197 17.26 -3.03 10.21
CA ASP A 197 17.18 -4.19 11.08
C ASP A 197 16.33 -5.30 10.46
N ALA A 198 15.22 -4.93 9.81
CA ALA A 198 14.36 -5.89 9.13
C ALA A 198 15.06 -6.41 7.86
N LEU A 199 15.60 -5.55 7.02
CA LEU A 199 16.29 -5.93 5.78
C LEU A 199 17.46 -6.89 6.01
N ALA A 200 18.23 -6.70 7.09
CA ALA A 200 19.31 -7.60 7.47
C ALA A 200 18.82 -9.05 7.72
N ILE A 201 17.58 -9.23 8.17
CA ILE A 201 16.95 -10.55 8.32
C ILE A 201 16.37 -11.02 6.98
N LEU A 202 15.66 -10.13 6.28
CA LEU A 202 14.88 -10.44 5.07
C LEU A 202 15.73 -10.73 3.83
N THR A 203 17.03 -10.42 3.88
CA THR A 203 18.01 -10.70 2.81
C THR A 203 18.95 -11.88 3.14
N ALA A 204 18.86 -12.45 4.34
CA ALA A 204 19.68 -13.58 4.75
C ALA A 204 19.37 -14.86 3.95
N ARG A 205 20.31 -15.81 3.92
CA ARG A 205 20.13 -17.10 3.21
C ARG A 205 18.91 -17.89 3.72
N ASP A 206 18.63 -17.83 5.02
CA ASP A 206 17.50 -18.48 5.68
C ASP A 206 16.37 -17.51 6.03
N ALA A 207 16.23 -16.40 5.27
CA ALA A 207 15.29 -15.32 5.54
C ALA A 207 13.84 -15.80 5.73
N THR A 208 13.35 -16.74 4.92
CA THR A 208 11.98 -17.26 5.05
C THR A 208 11.73 -17.87 6.43
N ARG A 209 12.63 -18.73 6.90
CA ARG A 209 12.50 -19.39 8.20
C ARG A 209 12.56 -18.36 9.34
N ARG A 210 13.54 -17.45 9.28
CA ARG A 210 13.67 -16.38 10.28
C ARG A 210 12.46 -15.45 10.31
N ALA A 211 11.89 -15.15 9.15
CA ALA A 211 10.71 -14.30 9.05
C ALA A 211 9.47 -14.99 9.64
N GLU A 212 9.32 -16.29 9.40
CA GLU A 212 8.25 -17.10 10.00
C GLU A 212 8.39 -17.14 11.53
N ASP A 213 9.59 -17.43 12.03
CA ASP A 213 9.87 -17.49 13.47
C ASP A 213 9.59 -16.15 14.17
N LEU A 214 9.82 -15.01 13.50
CA LEU A 214 9.78 -13.68 14.10
C LEU A 214 8.43 -12.95 13.91
N TRP A 215 7.76 -13.18 12.79
CA TRP A 215 6.55 -12.45 12.38
C TRP A 215 5.43 -13.33 11.85
N GLY A 216 5.64 -14.64 11.65
CA GLY A 216 4.68 -15.53 10.98
C GLY A 216 3.32 -15.62 11.67
N GLU A 217 3.27 -15.43 13.00
CA GLU A 217 2.03 -15.45 13.78
C GLU A 217 1.05 -14.33 13.35
N ASP A 218 1.51 -13.08 13.41
CA ASP A 218 0.68 -11.88 13.27
C ASP A 218 0.86 -11.13 11.95
N HIS A 219 1.89 -11.44 11.16
CA HIS A 219 2.11 -10.83 9.84
C HIS A 219 1.87 -11.84 8.70
N LEU A 220 1.55 -11.29 7.53
CA LEU A 220 1.49 -12.05 6.30
C LEU A 220 2.87 -12.01 5.63
N LEU A 221 3.54 -13.15 5.52
CA LEU A 221 4.79 -13.26 4.79
C LEU A 221 4.53 -13.30 3.28
N VAL A 222 5.27 -12.50 2.55
CA VAL A 222 5.17 -12.40 1.09
C VAL A 222 6.55 -12.75 0.50
N PRO A 223 6.63 -13.82 -0.32
CA PRO A 223 7.84 -14.15 -1.06
C PRO A 223 8.30 -12.97 -1.92
N TRP A 224 9.59 -12.95 -2.27
CA TRP A 224 10.12 -11.89 -3.12
C TRP A 224 9.37 -11.83 -4.46
N VAL A 225 8.88 -10.65 -4.78
CA VAL A 225 8.26 -10.28 -6.06
C VAL A 225 8.76 -8.87 -6.37
N MET A 226 8.93 -8.58 -7.66
CA MET A 226 9.30 -7.25 -8.13
C MET A 226 8.30 -6.20 -7.62
N PRO A 227 8.76 -5.10 -6.98
CA PRO A 227 7.87 -4.03 -6.52
C PRO A 227 7.07 -3.43 -7.69
N GLY A 228 5.81 -3.07 -7.43
CA GLY A 228 4.90 -2.53 -8.44
C GLY A 228 3.62 -3.34 -8.57
N PHE A 229 3.14 -3.52 -9.80
CA PHE A 229 1.84 -4.13 -10.09
C PHE A 229 1.75 -5.59 -9.62
N ASP A 230 2.77 -6.39 -9.94
CA ASP A 230 2.81 -7.82 -9.62
C ASP A 230 2.84 -8.07 -8.12
N LEU A 231 3.61 -7.27 -7.38
CA LEU A 231 3.60 -7.30 -5.91
C LEU A 231 2.22 -6.98 -5.35
N ALA A 232 1.56 -5.93 -5.85
CA ALA A 232 0.23 -5.54 -5.37
C ALA A 232 -0.81 -6.66 -5.59
N ARG A 233 -0.81 -7.30 -6.77
CA ARG A 233 -1.66 -8.47 -7.04
C ARG A 233 -1.32 -9.66 -6.17
N ARG A 234 -0.03 -9.96 -5.99
CA ARG A 234 0.40 -11.07 -5.14
C ARG A 234 -0.08 -10.92 -3.71
N VAL A 235 -0.03 -9.70 -3.18
CA VAL A 235 -0.55 -9.40 -1.83
C VAL A 235 -2.05 -9.59 -1.78
N VAL A 236 -2.82 -9.14 -2.78
CA VAL A 236 -4.28 -9.36 -2.83
C VAL A 236 -4.61 -10.85 -2.76
N ASP A 237 -3.91 -11.69 -3.53
CA ASP A 237 -4.12 -13.14 -3.54
C ASP A 237 -3.82 -13.77 -2.17
N LEU A 238 -2.67 -13.44 -1.59
CA LEU A 238 -2.24 -13.97 -0.28
C LEU A 238 -3.16 -13.50 0.84
N TRP A 239 -3.54 -12.22 0.83
CA TRP A 239 -4.45 -11.64 1.80
C TRP A 239 -5.82 -12.31 1.76
N THR A 240 -6.38 -12.48 0.56
CA THR A 240 -7.69 -13.10 0.37
C THR A 240 -7.71 -14.51 0.96
N ARG A 241 -6.67 -15.31 0.69
CA ARG A 241 -6.53 -16.66 1.26
C ARG A 241 -6.34 -16.64 2.78
N ALA A 242 -5.50 -15.74 3.29
CA ALA A 242 -5.25 -15.63 4.73
C ALA A 242 -6.52 -15.27 5.49
N VAL A 243 -7.29 -14.28 5.03
CA VAL A 243 -8.56 -13.87 5.65
C VAL A 243 -9.62 -14.95 5.55
N ALA A 244 -9.73 -15.64 4.40
CA ALA A 244 -10.63 -16.78 4.23
C ALA A 244 -10.33 -17.92 5.22
N ASN A 245 -9.06 -18.11 5.58
CA ASN A 245 -8.61 -19.07 6.60
C ASN A 245 -8.68 -18.50 8.04
N GLY A 246 -9.38 -17.40 8.27
CA GLY A 246 -9.59 -16.83 9.60
C GLY A 246 -8.44 -15.97 10.13
N ARG A 247 -7.35 -15.79 9.39
CA ARG A 247 -6.24 -14.92 9.82
C ARG A 247 -6.66 -13.45 9.82
N ARG A 248 -6.01 -12.66 10.66
CA ARG A 248 -6.14 -11.19 10.73
C ARG A 248 -4.75 -10.56 10.81
N PRO A 249 -3.99 -10.54 9.70
CA PRO A 249 -2.64 -10.00 9.72
C PRO A 249 -2.66 -8.52 10.11
N ILE A 250 -1.69 -8.09 10.92
CA ILE A 250 -1.52 -6.68 11.33
C ILE A 250 -0.46 -5.93 10.52
N GLY A 251 0.27 -6.67 9.68
CA GLY A 251 1.31 -6.17 8.79
C GLY A 251 1.68 -7.18 7.71
N LEU A 252 2.50 -6.75 6.75
CA LEU A 252 3.13 -7.61 5.75
C LEU A 252 4.64 -7.62 5.97
N ILE A 253 5.26 -8.76 5.72
CA ILE A 253 6.72 -8.89 5.65
C ILE A 253 7.08 -9.34 4.24
N LEU A 254 7.73 -8.46 3.49
CA LEU A 254 8.13 -8.71 2.11
C LEU A 254 9.59 -9.15 2.08
N LEU A 255 9.85 -10.41 1.73
CA LEU A 255 11.22 -10.94 1.65
C LEU A 255 12.06 -10.13 0.66
N ARG A 256 13.29 -9.78 1.07
CA ARG A 256 14.24 -8.92 0.34
C ARG A 256 13.70 -7.53 -0.03
N HIS A 257 12.70 -7.03 0.67
CA HIS A 257 12.09 -5.73 0.36
C HIS A 257 11.81 -4.89 1.60
N GLY A 258 10.96 -5.31 2.53
CA GLY A 258 10.65 -4.48 3.69
C GLY A 258 9.41 -4.88 4.47
N VAL A 259 8.93 -3.93 5.27
CA VAL A 259 7.82 -4.13 6.21
C VAL A 259 6.66 -3.22 5.83
N PHE A 260 5.44 -3.74 5.93
CA PHE A 260 4.21 -2.95 5.91
C PHE A 260 3.49 -3.09 7.24
N SER A 261 2.95 -1.99 7.75
CA SER A 261 1.96 -2.01 8.83
C SER A 261 0.75 -1.18 8.41
N PHE A 262 -0.39 -1.45 9.02
CA PHE A 262 -1.62 -0.76 8.68
C PHE A 262 -2.62 -0.84 9.83
N ALA A 263 -3.51 0.15 9.92
CA ALA A 263 -4.60 0.21 10.88
C ALA A 263 -5.63 1.27 10.43
N ASP A 264 -6.76 1.37 11.14
CA ASP A 264 -7.70 2.47 10.93
C ASP A 264 -7.34 3.74 11.73
N ASP A 265 -6.36 3.63 12.62
CA ASP A 265 -5.78 4.72 13.41
C ASP A 265 -4.29 4.92 13.08
N ALA A 266 -3.84 6.19 13.03
CA ALA A 266 -2.49 6.55 12.62
C ALA A 266 -1.43 6.15 13.65
N ARG A 267 -1.78 6.19 14.94
CA ARG A 267 -0.89 5.79 16.03
C ARG A 267 -0.69 4.29 15.99
N GLU A 268 -1.78 3.54 15.86
CA GLU A 268 -1.72 2.09 15.83
C GLU A 268 -0.91 1.56 14.63
N SER A 269 -1.09 2.12 13.42
CA SER A 269 -0.30 1.70 12.25
C SER A 269 1.20 1.95 12.48
N CYS A 270 1.54 3.12 13.02
CA CYS A 270 2.91 3.52 13.30
C CYS A 270 3.54 2.67 14.41
N GLU A 271 2.84 2.43 15.52
CA GLU A 271 3.32 1.61 16.63
C GLU A 271 3.54 0.15 16.18
N ARG A 272 2.68 -0.39 15.31
CA ARG A 272 2.89 -1.72 14.68
C ARG A 272 4.17 -1.77 13.85
N MET A 273 4.49 -0.72 13.08
CA MET A 273 5.75 -0.63 12.34
C MET A 273 6.96 -0.68 13.28
N LEU A 274 6.96 0.20 14.29
CA LEU A 274 8.04 0.30 15.27
C LEU A 274 8.22 -1.02 16.03
N ALA A 275 7.12 -1.67 16.42
CA ALA A 275 7.11 -2.98 17.05
C ALA A 275 7.73 -4.07 16.16
N ALA A 276 7.34 -4.14 14.89
CA ALA A 276 7.84 -5.12 13.94
C ALA A 276 9.36 -4.96 13.73
N VAL A 277 9.86 -3.72 13.58
CA VAL A 277 11.29 -3.45 13.44
C VAL A 277 12.05 -3.70 14.74
N ALA A 278 11.48 -3.36 15.89
CA ALA A 278 12.10 -3.64 17.19
C ALA A 278 12.28 -5.15 17.44
N ARG A 279 11.37 -5.99 16.94
CA ARG A 279 11.56 -7.46 16.95
C ARG A 279 12.81 -7.86 16.17
N ALA A 280 13.01 -7.31 14.96
CA ALA A 280 14.22 -7.56 14.17
C ALA A 280 15.49 -7.07 14.88
N ARG A 281 15.48 -5.84 15.40
CA ARG A 281 16.60 -5.26 16.13
C ARG A 281 17.04 -6.14 17.30
N ARG A 282 16.07 -6.64 18.10
CA ARG A 282 16.35 -7.59 19.20
C ARG A 282 16.90 -8.92 18.71
N ALA A 283 16.38 -9.46 17.61
CA ALA A 283 16.88 -10.70 17.02
C ALA A 283 18.32 -10.58 16.48
N ARG A 284 18.76 -9.36 16.14
CA ARG A 284 20.13 -9.05 15.70
C ARG A 284 21.10 -8.72 16.84
N ALA A 285 20.59 -8.33 18.01
CA ALA A 285 21.45 -7.98 19.14
C ALA A 285 22.33 -9.18 19.52
N PRO A 286 23.64 -8.99 19.76
CA PRO A 286 24.51 -10.07 20.20
C PRO A 286 23.92 -10.66 21.49
N ARG A 287 23.77 -11.98 21.53
CA ARG A 287 23.43 -12.67 22.78
C ARG A 287 24.59 -12.43 23.72
N LEU A 288 24.41 -11.54 24.71
CA LEU A 288 25.36 -11.44 25.82
C LEU A 288 25.47 -12.82 26.43
N ALA A 289 26.61 -13.48 26.22
CA ALA A 289 26.94 -14.71 26.91
C ALA A 289 26.99 -14.34 28.40
N VAL A 290 25.98 -14.73 29.16
CA VAL A 290 26.06 -14.73 30.61
C VAL A 290 27.07 -15.80 30.96
N THR A 291 28.35 -15.42 31.06
CA THR A 291 29.39 -16.26 31.65
C THR A 291 29.04 -16.41 33.12
N ARG A 292 28.43 -17.55 33.45
CA ARG A 292 28.19 -17.95 34.84
C ARG A 292 29.57 -18.06 35.51
N PRO A 293 29.87 -17.30 36.58
CA PRO A 293 31.18 -17.37 37.21
C PRO A 293 31.40 -18.80 37.71
N GLU A 294 32.51 -19.40 37.31
CA GLU A 294 32.94 -20.69 37.83
C GLU A 294 33.07 -20.59 39.34
N ARG A 295 32.28 -21.40 40.06
CA ARG A 295 32.46 -21.58 41.50
C ARG A 295 33.82 -22.25 41.69
N ARG A 296 34.83 -21.48 42.11
CA ARG A 296 36.08 -22.03 42.62
C ARG A 296 35.72 -22.97 43.78
N ARG A 297 36.08 -24.25 43.64
CA ARG A 297 36.02 -25.19 44.76
C ARG A 297 37.10 -24.78 45.78
N PRO A 298 36.76 -24.67 47.07
CA PRO A 298 37.78 -24.48 48.10
C PRO A 298 38.69 -25.72 48.16
N ALA A 299 39.98 -25.46 48.37
CA ALA A 299 41.04 -26.47 48.55
C ALA A 299 40.91 -27.18 49.90
#